data_AF-A0A553FCT6-F1
#
_entry.id   AF-A0A553FCT6-F1
#
_cell.length_a   1.000
_cell.length_b   1.000
_cell.length_c   1.000
_cell.angle_alpha   90.00
_cell.angle_beta   90.00
_cell.angle_gamma   90.00
#
_symmetry.space_group_name_H-M   'P 1'
#
loop_
_entity.id
_entity.type
_entity.pdbx_description
1 polymer ?
#
loop_
_entity_poly.entity_id
_entity_poly.type
_entity_poly.pdbx_seq_one_letter_code
_entity_poly.pdbx_strand_id
1 'polypeptide(L)'
;MLNYMLLIYALIQLSLLIWTYKWDYPTSLRLWVLRAMLFGMFYDNLIQGTGFLYISDAWFESASSLRFLLHATILPFLTIFALSIMQRAGVKIARNKLLMNACWLFTFAALGFGLYHEAFLLELAPITVMGVEKLVSTSGMPPIATILTNIIILPMAAAIWKVSGWKWMFLGSLFIFVLNGATGPKPWGFIVGNFAEVVFIVSLLFTERKFMRKH
;
A
#
# COMPACT_ATOMS: atom_id res chain seq x y z
N MET A 1 -23.17 -0.61 11.09
CA MET A 1 -23.84 -0.24 9.82
C MET A 1 -22.87 -0.42 8.64
N LEU A 2 -23.36 -0.60 7.41
CA LEU A 2 -22.49 -0.63 6.22
C LEU A 2 -21.71 0.68 6.09
N ASN A 3 -20.38 0.59 5.90
CA ASN A 3 -19.57 1.77 5.67
C ASN A 3 -19.44 2.05 4.17
N TYR A 4 -20.32 2.93 3.67
CA TYR A 4 -20.35 3.30 2.25
C TYR A 4 -19.04 3.95 1.77
N MET A 5 -18.27 4.63 2.62
CA MET A 5 -17.01 5.26 2.20
C MET A 5 -15.96 4.21 1.85
N LEU A 6 -15.82 3.17 2.68
CA LEU A 6 -14.90 2.07 2.40
C LEU A 6 -15.33 1.30 1.14
N LEU A 7 -16.63 1.06 0.96
CA LEU A 7 -17.13 0.43 -0.26
C LEU A 7 -16.88 1.28 -1.52
N ILE A 8 -16.99 2.61 -1.42
CA ILE A 8 -16.61 3.51 -2.52
C ILE A 8 -15.11 3.39 -2.81
N TYR A 9 -14.24 3.35 -1.80
CA TYR A 9 -12.80 3.15 -2.02
C TYR A 9 -12.50 1.80 -2.68
N ALA A 10 -13.18 0.72 -2.25
CA ALA A 10 -13.09 -0.58 -2.88
C ALA A 10 -13.48 -0.51 -4.37
N LEU A 11 -14.60 0.14 -4.71
CA LEU A 11 -15.03 0.31 -6.10
C LEU A 11 -14.02 1.12 -6.93
N ILE A 12 -13.43 2.17 -6.36
CA ILE A 12 -12.37 2.96 -7.02
C ILE A 12 -11.15 2.08 -7.28
N GLN A 13 -10.69 1.31 -6.29
CA GLN A 13 -9.53 0.44 -6.42
C GLN A 13 -9.76 -0.68 -7.45
N LEU A 14 -10.96 -1.28 -7.47
CA LEU A 14 -11.35 -2.25 -8.49
C LEU A 14 -11.38 -1.62 -9.90
N SER A 15 -11.94 -0.40 -10.02
CA SER A 15 -11.97 0.33 -11.29
C SER A 15 -10.56 0.65 -11.79
N LEU A 16 -9.67 1.07 -10.89
CA LEU A 16 -8.26 1.31 -11.20
C LEU A 16 -7.54 0.00 -11.60
N LEU A 17 -7.81 -1.11 -10.92
CA LEU A 17 -7.28 -2.42 -11.25
C LEU A 17 -7.66 -2.82 -12.67
N ILE A 18 -8.96 -2.79 -13.00
CA ILE A 18 -9.48 -3.07 -14.34
C ILE A 18 -8.86 -2.12 -15.37
N TRP A 19 -8.72 -0.83 -15.03
CA TRP A 19 -8.08 0.15 -15.90
C TRP A 19 -6.63 -0.20 -16.26
N THR A 20 -5.86 -0.78 -15.32
CA THR A 20 -4.48 -1.21 -15.62
C THR A 20 -4.39 -2.34 -16.64
N TYR A 21 -5.44 -3.16 -16.80
CA TYR A 21 -5.48 -4.23 -17.81
C TYR A 21 -5.80 -3.72 -19.21
N LYS A 22 -6.32 -2.49 -19.32
CA LYS A 22 -6.60 -1.82 -20.60
C LYS A 22 -5.40 -1.04 -21.15
N TRP A 23 -4.21 -1.21 -20.58
CA TRP A 23 -3.00 -0.50 -21.02
C TRP A 23 -2.30 -1.29 -22.12
N ASP A 24 -2.03 -0.65 -23.27
CA ASP A 24 -1.40 -1.28 -24.45
C ASP A 24 0.12 -1.54 -24.32
N TYR A 25 0.66 -1.59 -23.10
CA TYR A 25 2.09 -1.74 -22.86
C TYR A 25 2.43 -3.17 -22.39
N PRO A 26 3.63 -3.69 -22.72
CA PRO A 26 4.08 -4.97 -22.18
C PRO A 26 4.04 -4.96 -20.66
N THR A 27 3.46 -6.00 -20.07
CA THR A 27 3.29 -6.06 -18.62
C THR A 27 4.66 -6.21 -17.94
N SER A 28 4.98 -5.27 -17.05
CA SER A 28 6.21 -5.27 -16.27
C SER A 28 5.97 -5.88 -14.88
N LEU A 29 7.03 -6.37 -14.23
CA LEU A 29 6.96 -6.80 -12.82
C LEU A 29 6.50 -5.66 -11.90
N ARG A 30 6.89 -4.42 -12.20
CA ARG A 30 6.43 -3.22 -11.47
C ARG A 30 4.90 -3.07 -11.54
N LEU A 31 4.32 -3.25 -12.73
CA LEU A 31 2.88 -3.18 -12.91
C LEU A 31 2.15 -4.32 -12.17
N TRP A 32 2.72 -5.52 -12.14
CA TRP A 32 2.17 -6.62 -11.34
C TRP A 32 2.16 -6.31 -9.83
N VAL A 33 3.22 -5.69 -9.30
CA VAL A 33 3.25 -5.24 -7.90
C VAL A 33 2.11 -4.24 -7.64
N LEU A 34 1.90 -3.24 -8.51
CA LEU A 34 0.81 -2.27 -8.34
C LEU A 34 -0.58 -2.92 -8.47
N ARG A 35 -0.75 -3.92 -9.35
CA ARG A 35 -1.99 -4.70 -9.45
C ARG A 35 -2.26 -5.52 -8.19
N ALA A 36 -1.23 -6.14 -7.62
CA ALA A 36 -1.33 -6.85 -6.35
C ALA A 36 -1.71 -5.90 -5.21
N MET A 37 -1.11 -4.71 -5.15
CA MET A 37 -1.49 -3.67 -4.19
C MET A 37 -2.96 -3.25 -4.35
N LEU A 38 -3.41 -2.96 -5.57
CA LEU A 38 -4.80 -2.60 -5.84
C LEU A 38 -5.77 -3.70 -5.41
N PHE A 39 -5.44 -4.96 -5.65
CA PHE A 39 -6.24 -6.09 -5.18
C PHE A 39 -6.28 -6.16 -3.65
N GLY A 40 -5.13 -6.03 -2.99
CA GLY A 40 -5.05 -6.02 -1.52
C GLY A 40 -5.87 -4.90 -0.89
N MET A 41 -5.77 -3.69 -1.43
CA MET A 41 -6.53 -2.52 -0.97
C MET A 41 -8.04 -2.69 -1.21
N PHE A 42 -8.43 -3.20 -2.40
CA PHE A 42 -9.82 -3.51 -2.73
C PHE A 42 -10.40 -4.50 -1.73
N TYR A 43 -9.68 -5.60 -1.50
CA TYR A 43 -10.08 -6.65 -0.58
C TYR A 43 -10.19 -6.12 0.86
N ASP A 44 -9.22 -5.34 1.31
CA ASP A 44 -9.22 -4.72 2.63
C ASP A 44 -10.44 -3.82 2.85
N ASN A 45 -10.70 -2.90 1.91
CA ASN A 45 -11.82 -1.98 1.99
C ASN A 45 -13.18 -2.69 1.89
N LEU A 46 -13.27 -3.75 1.09
CA LEU A 46 -14.47 -4.58 0.98
C LEU A 46 -14.79 -5.25 2.31
N ILE A 47 -13.84 -6.00 2.89
CA ILE A 47 -14.05 -6.73 4.14
C ILE A 47 -14.33 -5.77 5.31
N GLN A 48 -13.62 -4.65 5.41
CA GLN A 48 -13.92 -3.64 6.43
C GLN A 48 -15.29 -3.00 6.22
N GLY A 49 -15.66 -2.71 4.97
CA GLY A 49 -16.94 -2.08 4.63
C GLY A 49 -18.14 -2.96 4.94
N THR A 50 -17.98 -4.29 4.83
CA THR A 50 -19.03 -5.29 5.08
C THR A 50 -19.00 -5.88 6.49
N GLY A 51 -18.10 -5.44 7.38
CA GLY A 51 -17.89 -6.08 8.68
C GLY A 51 -19.16 -6.18 9.53
N PHE A 52 -20.01 -5.16 9.53
CA PHE A 52 -21.30 -5.16 10.22
C PHE A 52 -22.22 -6.34 9.84
N LEU A 53 -22.12 -6.88 8.61
CA LEU A 53 -22.98 -7.97 8.17
C LEU A 53 -22.50 -9.34 8.62
N TYR A 54 -21.19 -9.49 8.84
CA TYR A 54 -20.53 -10.80 8.88
C TYR A 54 -19.60 -10.97 10.07
N ILE A 55 -19.45 -9.99 10.95
CA ILE A 55 -18.49 -10.06 12.07
C ILE A 55 -18.71 -11.24 13.00
N SER A 56 -19.96 -11.74 13.09
CA SER A 56 -20.33 -12.91 13.90
C SER A 56 -20.10 -14.25 13.18
N ASP A 57 -19.82 -14.23 11.87
CA ASP A 57 -19.63 -15.44 11.09
C ASP A 57 -18.20 -15.96 11.20
N ALA A 58 -18.04 -17.28 11.35
CA ALA A 58 -16.73 -17.92 11.52
C ALA A 58 -15.74 -17.66 10.38
N TRP A 59 -16.24 -17.45 9.15
CA TRP A 59 -15.37 -17.20 7.99
C TRP A 59 -14.77 -15.78 7.99
N PHE A 60 -15.39 -14.83 8.68
CA PHE A 60 -15.01 -13.41 8.62
C PHE A 60 -13.65 -13.15 9.29
N GLU A 61 -13.30 -13.94 10.30
CA GLU A 61 -11.99 -13.89 10.93
C GLU A 61 -10.88 -14.26 9.93
N SER A 62 -11.03 -15.40 9.24
CA SER A 62 -10.09 -15.83 8.20
C SER A 62 -10.00 -14.82 7.05
N ALA A 63 -11.15 -14.27 6.64
CA ALA A 63 -11.18 -13.22 5.63
C ALA A 63 -10.45 -11.95 6.09
N SER A 64 -10.56 -11.61 7.38
CA SER A 64 -9.86 -10.47 7.97
C SER A 64 -8.36 -10.71 8.09
N SER A 65 -7.92 -11.91 8.49
CA SER A 65 -6.51 -12.29 8.55
C SER A 65 -5.82 -12.19 7.19
N LEU A 66 -6.51 -12.54 6.10
CA LEU A 66 -5.97 -12.38 4.75
C LEU A 66 -5.63 -10.90 4.43
N ARG A 67 -6.34 -9.93 5.00
CA ARG A 67 -6.05 -8.51 4.78
C ARG A 67 -4.67 -8.12 5.30
N PHE A 68 -4.36 -8.57 6.52
CA PHE A 68 -3.06 -8.35 7.15
C PHE A 68 -1.95 -9.09 6.38
N LEU A 69 -2.22 -10.34 5.97
CA LEU A 69 -1.28 -11.10 5.15
C LEU A 69 -0.97 -10.41 3.82
N LEU A 70 -1.98 -9.89 3.11
CA LEU A 70 -1.78 -9.15 1.86
C LEU A 70 -0.96 -7.87 2.07
N HIS A 71 -1.20 -7.14 3.16
CA HIS A 71 -0.41 -5.96 3.51
C HIS A 71 1.05 -6.31 3.79
N ALA A 72 1.28 -7.28 4.68
CA ALA A 72 2.61 -7.73 5.08
C ALA A 72 3.44 -8.27 3.90
N THR A 73 2.79 -8.88 2.91
CA THR A 73 3.47 -9.51 1.79
C THR A 73 3.76 -8.56 0.63
N ILE A 74 2.81 -7.67 0.30
CA ILE A 74 2.90 -6.88 -0.94
C ILE A 74 3.63 -5.56 -0.71
N LEU A 75 3.34 -4.88 0.40
CA LEU A 75 3.85 -3.53 0.65
C LEU A 75 5.39 -3.41 0.63
N PRO A 76 6.17 -4.37 1.18
CA PRO A 76 7.64 -4.28 1.16
C PRO A 76 8.23 -4.14 -0.25
N PHE A 77 7.60 -4.75 -1.26
CA PHE A 77 8.06 -4.70 -2.65
C PHE A 77 7.97 -3.30 -3.28
N LEU A 78 7.28 -2.36 -2.63
CA LEU A 78 7.22 -0.98 -3.08
C LEU A 78 8.61 -0.31 -3.06
N THR A 79 9.53 -0.76 -2.20
CA THR A 79 10.93 -0.35 -2.22
C THR A 79 11.62 -0.73 -3.53
N ILE A 80 11.40 -1.96 -4.00
CA ILE A 80 11.96 -2.45 -5.27
C ILE A 80 11.29 -1.77 -6.46
N PHE A 81 9.98 -1.51 -6.39
CA PHE A 81 9.28 -0.69 -7.36
C PHE A 81 9.94 0.69 -7.50
N ALA A 82 10.16 1.39 -6.37
CA ALA A 82 10.78 2.71 -6.35
C ALA A 82 12.21 2.67 -6.94
N LEU A 83 13.01 1.66 -6.58
CA LEU A 83 14.36 1.50 -7.11
C LEU A 83 14.34 1.31 -8.64
N SER A 84 13.42 0.50 -9.15
CA SER A 84 13.29 0.28 -10.59
C SER A 84 12.83 1.54 -11.33
N ILE A 85 11.96 2.36 -10.73
CA ILE A 85 11.61 3.69 -11.28
C ILE A 85 12.82 4.63 -11.26
N MET A 86 13.61 4.67 -10.17
CA MET A 86 14.83 5.48 -10.11
C MET A 86 15.80 5.14 -11.25
N GLN A 87 15.98 3.85 -11.54
CA GLN A 87 16.82 3.38 -12.64
C GLN A 87 16.31 3.85 -14.01
N ARG A 88 14.99 3.81 -14.23
CA ARG A 88 14.32 4.29 -15.45
C ARG A 88 14.38 5.81 -15.57
N ALA A 89 14.31 6.53 -14.45
CA ALA A 89 14.43 7.98 -14.39
C ALA A 89 15.87 8.49 -14.59
N GLY A 90 16.87 7.59 -14.67
CA GLY A 90 18.27 7.97 -14.86
C GLY A 90 18.98 8.43 -13.59
N VAL A 91 18.45 8.11 -12.41
CA VAL A 91 19.09 8.45 -11.13
C VAL A 91 20.38 7.64 -10.98
N LYS A 92 21.54 8.30 -11.02
CA LYS A 92 22.87 7.65 -11.06
C LYS A 92 23.10 6.62 -9.94
N ILE A 93 22.75 6.99 -8.69
CA ILE A 93 22.98 6.11 -7.53
C ILE A 93 22.13 4.83 -7.56
N ALA A 94 21.03 4.80 -8.33
CA ALA A 94 20.13 3.64 -8.42
C ALA A 94 20.75 2.42 -9.14
N ARG A 95 21.89 2.62 -9.82
CA ARG A 95 22.70 1.54 -10.42
C ARG A 95 23.85 1.07 -9.52
N ASN A 96 24.03 1.69 -8.36
CA ASN A 96 25.03 1.27 -7.38
C ASN A 96 24.60 -0.07 -6.75
N LYS A 97 25.46 -1.10 -6.87
CA LYS A 97 25.21 -2.44 -6.32
C LYS A 97 24.91 -2.42 -4.82
N LEU A 98 25.58 -1.55 -4.05
CA LEU A 98 25.36 -1.45 -2.61
C LEU A 98 23.93 -0.99 -2.30
N LEU A 99 23.44 0.05 -3.00
CA LEU A 99 22.07 0.53 -2.83
C LEU A 99 21.06 -0.54 -3.25
N MET A 100 21.30 -1.21 -4.38
CA MET A 100 20.43 -2.28 -4.86
C MET A 100 20.34 -3.42 -3.82
N ASN A 101 21.46 -3.86 -3.28
CA ASN A 101 21.52 -4.90 -2.25
C ASN A 101 20.84 -4.44 -0.95
N ALA A 102 21.02 -3.18 -0.55
CA ALA A 102 20.35 -2.61 0.61
C ALA A 102 18.82 -2.59 0.44
N CYS A 103 18.31 -2.20 -0.73
CA CYS A 103 16.87 -2.24 -1.03
C CYS A 103 16.31 -3.67 -0.98
N TRP A 104 17.03 -4.65 -1.52
CA TRP A 104 16.63 -6.07 -1.43
C TRP A 104 16.65 -6.59 -0.01
N LEU A 105 17.73 -6.33 0.74
CA LEU A 105 17.84 -6.72 2.14
C LEU A 105 16.71 -6.12 2.97
N PHE A 106 16.43 -4.82 2.80
CA PHE A 106 15.31 -4.17 3.45
C PHE A 106 13.97 -4.83 3.10
N THR A 107 13.74 -5.11 1.81
CA THR A 107 12.50 -5.72 1.34
C THR A 107 12.27 -7.09 1.98
N PHE A 108 13.30 -7.96 2.00
CA PHE A 108 13.19 -9.27 2.64
C PHE A 108 13.07 -9.19 4.16
N ALA A 109 13.77 -8.26 4.81
CA ALA A 109 13.65 -8.04 6.25
C ALA A 109 12.24 -7.55 6.62
N ALA A 110 11.70 -6.58 5.88
CA ALA A 110 10.35 -6.06 6.08
C ALA A 110 9.28 -7.10 5.80
N LEU A 111 9.47 -7.94 4.76
CA LEU A 111 8.60 -9.08 4.47
C LEU A 111 8.61 -10.11 5.62
N GLY A 112 9.78 -10.52 6.08
CA GLY A 112 9.93 -11.48 7.17
C GLY A 112 9.33 -10.94 8.49
N PHE A 113 9.63 -9.68 8.81
CA PHE A 113 9.07 -9.01 9.99
C PHE A 113 7.55 -8.88 9.91
N GLY A 114 7.03 -8.44 8.76
CA GLY A 114 5.60 -8.31 8.52
C GLY A 114 4.87 -9.64 8.62
N LEU A 115 5.39 -10.71 7.99
CA LEU A 115 4.80 -12.05 8.10
C LEU A 115 4.80 -12.55 9.55
N TYR A 116 5.89 -12.33 10.29
CA TYR A 116 5.98 -12.77 11.68
C TYR A 116 4.95 -12.05 12.58
N HIS A 117 4.86 -10.73 12.49
CA HIS A 117 4.00 -9.95 13.39
C HIS A 117 2.55 -9.80 12.92
N GLU A 118 2.30 -9.76 11.61
CA GLU A 118 0.99 -9.49 11.03
C GLU A 118 0.33 -10.73 10.42
N ALA A 119 1.00 -11.90 10.41
CA ALA A 119 0.37 -13.17 10.04
C ALA A 119 0.52 -14.25 11.12
N PHE A 120 1.73 -14.51 11.63
CA PHE A 120 1.95 -15.60 12.59
C PHE A 120 1.52 -15.26 14.02
N LEU A 121 1.85 -14.06 14.51
CA LEU A 121 1.44 -13.56 15.82
C LEU A 121 0.13 -12.76 15.78
N LEU A 122 -0.62 -12.88 14.68
CA LEU A 122 -1.84 -12.10 14.49
C LEU A 122 -2.93 -12.64 15.40
N GLU A 123 -3.38 -11.80 16.31
CA GLU A 123 -4.58 -12.00 17.11
C GLU A 123 -5.57 -10.88 16.77
N LEU A 124 -6.81 -11.27 16.45
CA LEU A 124 -7.85 -10.34 16.04
C LEU A 124 -8.89 -10.15 17.13
N ALA A 125 -9.27 -8.91 17.39
CA ALA A 125 -10.37 -8.57 18.27
C ALA A 125 -11.39 -7.68 17.55
N PRO A 126 -12.70 -7.89 17.78
CA PRO A 126 -13.74 -7.04 17.24
C PRO A 126 -13.74 -5.69 17.95
N ILE A 127 -13.82 -4.62 17.16
CA ILE A 127 -14.01 -3.26 17.67
C ILE A 127 -15.12 -2.57 16.88
N THR A 128 -15.78 -1.63 17.55
CA THR A 128 -16.72 -0.70 16.89
C THR A 128 -16.14 0.70 16.93
N VAL A 129 -15.84 1.27 15.77
CA VAL A 129 -15.30 2.63 15.65
C VAL A 129 -16.16 3.40 14.67
N MET A 130 -16.75 4.51 15.11
CA MET A 130 -17.63 5.34 14.28
C MET A 130 -18.79 4.54 13.64
N GLY A 131 -19.35 3.55 14.35
CA GLY A 131 -20.42 2.68 13.85
C GLY A 131 -19.98 1.62 12.83
N VAL A 132 -18.67 1.48 12.61
CA VAL A 132 -18.03 0.44 11.81
C VAL A 132 -17.56 -0.68 12.70
N GLU A 133 -18.10 -1.87 12.46
CA GLU A 133 -17.67 -3.10 13.11
C GLU A 133 -16.57 -3.74 12.28
N LYS A 134 -15.41 -3.96 12.88
CA LYS A 134 -14.27 -4.60 12.20
C LYS A 134 -13.37 -5.34 13.18
N LEU A 135 -12.65 -6.31 12.66
CA LEU A 135 -11.54 -6.97 13.37
C LEU A 135 -10.25 -6.16 13.19
N VAL A 136 -9.53 -5.96 14.30
CA VAL A 136 -8.22 -5.32 14.34
C VAL A 136 -7.20 -6.17 15.09
N SER A 137 -5.92 -5.96 14.82
CA SER A 137 -4.83 -6.58 15.58
C SER A 137 -4.85 -6.11 17.04
N THR A 138 -4.69 -7.03 17.98
CA THR A 138 -4.55 -6.74 19.42
C THR A 138 -3.16 -6.25 19.79
N SER A 139 -2.15 -6.42 18.93
CA SER A 139 -0.74 -6.29 19.28
C SER A 139 -0.29 -4.89 19.68
N GLY A 140 -1.14 -3.85 19.51
CA GLY A 140 -0.89 -2.46 19.91
C GLY A 140 0.32 -1.78 19.23
N MET A 141 1.16 -2.57 18.55
CA MET A 141 2.35 -2.10 17.86
C MET A 141 1.96 -1.32 16.61
N PRO A 142 2.59 -0.17 16.37
CA PRO A 142 2.42 0.51 15.10
C PRO A 142 2.94 -0.37 13.95
N PRO A 143 2.45 -0.18 12.71
CA PRO A 143 2.90 -0.96 11.56
C PRO A 143 4.31 -0.52 11.13
N ILE A 144 5.33 -1.03 11.84
CA ILE A 144 6.73 -0.58 11.70
C ILE A 144 7.22 -0.76 10.27
N ALA A 145 6.94 -1.91 9.64
CA ALA A 145 7.34 -2.19 8.27
C ALA A 145 6.79 -1.15 7.28
N THR A 146 5.52 -0.76 7.43
CA THR A 146 4.85 0.28 6.63
C THR A 146 5.50 1.65 6.82
N ILE A 147 5.76 2.04 8.07
CA ILE A 147 6.40 3.32 8.39
C ILE A 147 7.80 3.40 7.79
N LEU A 148 8.62 2.36 7.98
CA LEU A 148 9.98 2.31 7.44
C LEU A 148 9.98 2.33 5.90
N THR A 149 9.05 1.62 5.27
CA THR A 149 8.90 1.63 3.81
C THR A 149 8.61 3.04 3.29
N ASN A 150 7.71 3.79 3.95
CA ASN A 150 7.43 5.18 3.58
C ASN A 150 8.65 6.10 3.78
N ILE A 151 9.41 5.94 4.87
CA ILE A 151 10.63 6.70 5.14
C ILE A 151 11.69 6.46 4.06
N ILE A 152 11.78 5.26 3.49
CA ILE A 152 12.70 4.93 2.40
C ILE A 152 12.18 5.46 1.06
N ILE A 153 10.88 5.35 0.80
CA ILE A 153 10.30 5.75 -0.49
C ILE A 153 10.34 7.26 -0.68
N LEU A 154 10.10 8.06 0.36
CA LEU A 154 10.13 9.53 0.26
C LEU A 154 11.41 10.10 -0.37
N PRO A 155 12.63 9.78 0.12
CA PRO A 155 13.87 10.26 -0.50
C PRO A 155 14.09 9.68 -1.89
N MET A 156 13.68 8.44 -2.16
CA MET A 156 13.75 7.85 -3.50
C MET A 156 12.86 8.60 -4.49
N ALA A 157 11.62 8.91 -4.11
CA ALA A 157 10.67 9.68 -4.88
C ALA A 157 11.15 11.12 -5.10
N ALA A 158 11.78 11.73 -4.09
CA ALA A 158 12.42 13.04 -4.23
C ALA A 158 13.58 13.01 -5.24
N ALA A 159 14.40 11.95 -5.23
CA ALA A 159 15.46 11.75 -6.22
C ALA A 159 14.90 11.61 -7.65
N ILE A 160 13.83 10.82 -7.82
CA ILE A 160 13.11 10.68 -9.09
C ILE A 160 12.63 12.05 -9.57
N TRP A 161 12.00 12.83 -8.70
CA TRP A 161 11.53 14.17 -9.03
C TRP A 161 12.69 15.07 -9.47
N LYS A 162 13.78 15.15 -8.70
CA LYS A 162 14.94 16.00 -9.03
C LYS A 162 15.55 15.68 -10.39
N VAL A 163 15.60 14.41 -10.79
CA VAL A 163 16.24 14.01 -12.05
C VAL A 163 15.28 14.08 -13.24
N SER A 164 14.03 13.67 -13.07
CA SER A 164 13.07 13.54 -14.19
C SER A 164 12.06 14.69 -14.31
N GLY A 165 11.98 15.57 -13.32
CA GLY A 165 10.92 16.58 -13.19
C GLY A 165 9.55 16.02 -12.77
N TRP A 166 9.41 14.70 -12.64
CA TRP A 166 8.14 14.04 -12.31
C TRP A 166 7.87 13.99 -10.80
N LYS A 167 7.02 14.91 -10.33
CA LYS A 167 6.75 15.12 -8.90
C LYS A 167 5.70 14.18 -8.27
N TRP A 168 4.91 13.47 -9.07
CA TRP A 168 3.68 12.83 -8.58
C TRP A 168 3.92 11.73 -7.54
N MET A 169 4.91 10.86 -7.74
CA MET A 169 5.26 9.85 -6.74
C MET A 169 5.68 10.47 -5.40
N PHE A 170 6.44 11.58 -5.43
CA PHE A 170 6.84 12.28 -4.22
C PHE A 170 5.65 12.91 -3.50
N LEU A 171 4.80 13.63 -4.23
CA LEU A 171 3.61 14.26 -3.66
C LEU A 171 2.65 13.22 -3.09
N GLY A 172 2.43 12.10 -3.78
CA GLY A 172 1.60 11.00 -3.28
C GLY A 172 2.18 10.37 -2.01
N SER A 173 3.49 10.09 -2.00
CA SER A 173 4.18 9.52 -0.83
C SER A 173 4.16 10.46 0.37
N LEU A 174 4.37 11.76 0.13
CA LEU A 174 4.33 12.78 1.19
C LEU A 174 2.92 12.95 1.72
N PHE A 175 1.92 12.96 0.84
CA PHE A 175 0.51 13.07 1.20
C PHE A 175 0.09 11.93 2.13
N ILE A 176 0.33 10.67 1.74
CA ILE A 176 -0.05 9.53 2.58
C ILE A 176 0.71 9.50 3.90
N PHE A 177 2.01 9.85 3.89
CA PHE A 177 2.81 9.87 5.10
C PHE A 177 2.32 10.91 6.12
N VAL A 178 2.10 12.15 5.67
CA VAL A 178 1.62 13.24 6.53
C VAL A 178 0.19 12.97 7.00
N LEU A 179 -0.69 12.55 6.09
CA LEU A 179 -2.10 12.38 6.42
C LEU A 179 -2.31 11.20 7.38
N ASN A 180 -1.68 10.04 7.15
CA ASN A 180 -1.78 8.91 8.07
C ASN A 180 -1.09 9.19 9.40
N GLY A 181 0.04 9.88 9.39
CA GLY A 181 0.74 10.28 10.62
C GLY A 181 -0.09 11.23 11.48
N ALA A 182 -0.76 12.22 10.87
CA ALA A 182 -1.58 13.19 11.59
C ALA A 182 -2.92 12.63 12.08
N THR A 183 -3.48 11.65 11.37
CA THR A 183 -4.85 11.17 11.62
C THR A 183 -4.91 9.80 12.30
N GLY A 184 -3.82 9.04 12.36
CA GLY A 184 -3.76 7.69 12.93
C GLY A 184 -4.39 7.54 14.33
N PRO A 185 -4.15 8.45 15.29
CA PRO A 185 -4.76 8.38 16.62
C PRO A 185 -6.25 8.74 16.67
N LYS A 186 -6.83 9.25 15.57
CA LYS A 186 -8.21 9.75 15.55
C LYS A 186 -9.18 8.62 15.19
N PRO A 187 -10.41 8.58 15.77
CA PRO A 187 -11.40 7.55 15.46
C PRO A 187 -11.77 7.44 13.98
N TRP A 188 -11.74 8.55 13.24
CA TRP A 188 -12.02 8.62 11.80
C TRP A 188 -10.77 8.45 10.93
N GLY A 189 -9.59 8.25 11.54
CA GLY A 189 -8.31 8.17 10.85
C GLY A 189 -8.26 7.05 9.82
N PHE A 190 -8.94 5.92 10.06
CA PHE A 190 -8.96 4.81 9.09
C PHE A 190 -9.66 5.16 7.77
N ILE A 191 -10.71 6.01 7.79
CA ILE A 191 -11.40 6.43 6.56
C ILE A 191 -10.47 7.33 5.75
N VAL A 192 -9.87 8.30 6.42
CA VAL A 192 -8.95 9.24 5.79
C VAL A 192 -7.68 8.56 5.30
N GLY A 193 -7.20 7.53 6.02
CA GLY A 193 -6.06 6.74 5.59
C GLY A 193 -6.32 5.92 4.34
N ASN A 194 -7.51 5.31 4.21
CA ASN A 194 -7.91 4.63 2.98
C ASN A 194 -8.07 5.60 1.79
N PHE A 195 -8.52 6.83 2.04
CA PHE A 195 -8.48 7.87 1.01
C PHE A 195 -7.04 8.23 0.60
N ALA A 196 -6.14 8.36 1.58
CA ALA A 196 -4.71 8.62 1.34
C ALA A 196 -4.07 7.54 0.47
N GLU A 197 -4.42 6.28 0.73
CA GLU A 197 -4.06 5.10 -0.03
C GLU A 197 -4.53 5.16 -1.49
N VAL A 198 -5.78 5.58 -1.74
CA VAL A 198 -6.29 5.79 -3.11
C VAL A 198 -5.47 6.86 -3.84
N VAL A 199 -5.21 8.00 -3.20
CA VAL A 199 -4.38 9.06 -3.80
C VAL A 199 -2.97 8.56 -4.09
N PHE A 200 -2.40 7.80 -3.16
CA PHE A 200 -1.07 7.25 -3.28
C PHE A 200 -0.96 6.27 -4.43
N ILE A 201 -1.84 5.27 -4.54
CA ILE A 201 -1.79 4.29 -5.62
C ILE A 201 -2.00 4.94 -7.00
N VAL A 202 -2.87 5.95 -7.10
CA VAL A 202 -3.04 6.75 -8.33
C VAL A 202 -1.72 7.43 -8.72
N SER A 203 -0.99 8.00 -7.76
CA SER A 203 0.31 8.61 -8.01
C SER A 203 1.35 7.61 -8.51
N LEU A 204 1.33 6.38 -7.98
CA LEU A 204 2.22 5.29 -8.39
C LEU A 204 1.87 4.80 -9.79
N LEU A 205 0.58 4.64 -10.11
CA LEU A 205 0.12 4.23 -11.45
C LEU A 205 0.51 5.25 -12.51
N PHE A 206 0.32 6.54 -12.26
CA PHE A 206 0.75 7.58 -13.20
C PHE A 206 2.27 7.59 -13.38
N THR A 207 3.02 7.31 -12.32
CA THR A 207 4.48 7.18 -12.37
C THR A 207 4.90 5.97 -13.19
N GLU A 208 4.31 4.79 -12.97
CA GLU A 208 4.58 3.60 -13.79
C GLU A 208 4.26 3.88 -15.26
N ARG A 209 3.08 4.44 -15.56
CA ARG A 209 2.68 4.77 -16.93
C ARG A 209 3.65 5.73 -17.62
N LYS A 210 4.19 6.73 -16.90
CA LYS A 210 5.19 7.66 -17.41
C LYS A 210 6.49 6.95 -17.79
N PHE A 211 6.98 6.04 -16.95
CA PHE A 211 8.27 5.35 -17.13
C PHE A 211 8.19 4.01 -17.88
N MET A 212 6.98 3.55 -18.22
CA MET A 212 6.77 2.46 -19.18
C MET A 212 6.88 2.93 -20.64
N ARG A 213 6.58 4.19 -20.94
CA ARG A 213 6.74 4.75 -22.29
C ARG A 213 8.23 4.69 -22.66
N LYS A 214 8.58 3.86 -23.64
CA LYS A 214 9.89 3.94 -24.31
C LYS A 214 10.02 5.34 -24.89
N HIS A 215 11.09 6.04 -24.52
CA HIS A 215 11.67 7.07 -25.37
C HIS A 215 12.32 6.39 -26.58
#